data_AF-A0A535CZG0-F1
#
_entry.id   AF-A0A535CZG0-F1
#
_cell.length_a   1.000
_cell.length_b   1.000
_cell.length_c   1.000
_cell.angle_alpha   90.00
_cell.angle_beta   90.00
_cell.angle_gamma   90.00
#
_symmetry.space_group_name_H-M   'P 1'
#
loop_
_entity.id
_entity.type
_entity.pdbx_description
1 polymer ?
#
loop_
_entity_poly.entity_id
_entity_poly.type
_entity_poly.pdbx_seq_one_letter_code
_entity_poly.pdbx_strand_id
1 'polypeptide(L)'
;MRANQSHWGTASDGHAWGGDAATNAAFSIAGNAGVVSNTAGSFSATLGPMASDAEVLFTGSVSSFANTNIGALLRYQDGKDWYRAYLTGSALVVQKRIAGAYTTLGSAQFSAAASTAYTLRFRAVGTTLVARAWASSSAEPSAWMVTVTDASLSSGLCGLRMLDKRGVSVSYTSFIATANPALTGAVVAAPPFPVWPLPVGAVLVYLMYMKVRFRTSRLSSA
;
A
#
# COMPACT_ATOMS: atom_id res chain seq x y z
N MET A 1 -9.08 9.15 -16.69
CA MET A 1 -10.40 9.17 -16.00
C MET A 1 -11.11 7.86 -16.34
N ARG A 2 -11.77 7.21 -15.37
CA ARG A 2 -12.49 5.95 -15.57
C ARG A 2 -13.99 6.23 -15.56
N ALA A 3 -14.70 5.69 -16.55
CA ALA A 3 -16.15 5.74 -16.58
C ALA A 3 -16.74 5.01 -15.37
N ASN A 4 -17.94 5.41 -14.96
CA ASN A 4 -18.67 4.68 -13.92
C ASN A 4 -19.01 3.27 -14.41
N GLN A 5 -18.79 2.27 -13.56
CA GLN A 5 -19.03 0.87 -13.89
C GLN A 5 -19.24 0.02 -12.64
N SER A 6 -19.85 -1.15 -12.81
CA SER A 6 -19.80 -2.21 -11.80
C SER A 6 -18.39 -2.78 -11.70
N HIS A 7 -17.98 -3.16 -10.49
CA HIS A 7 -16.66 -3.70 -10.20
C HIS A 7 -15.52 -2.73 -10.56
N TRP A 8 -14.28 -3.09 -10.24
CA TRP A 8 -13.13 -2.23 -10.55
C TRP A 8 -12.52 -2.48 -11.94
N GLY A 9 -12.85 -3.63 -12.56
CA GLY A 9 -12.43 -4.00 -13.91
C GLY A 9 -10.91 -4.06 -14.08
N THR A 10 -10.40 -3.54 -15.20
CA THR A 10 -8.97 -3.56 -15.53
C THR A 10 -8.25 -2.33 -15.00
N ALA A 11 -7.16 -2.50 -14.25
CA ALA A 11 -6.28 -1.44 -13.76
C ALA A 11 -5.51 -0.73 -14.90
N SER A 12 -4.87 0.40 -14.58
CA SER A 12 -4.24 1.27 -15.58
C SER A 12 -2.97 0.67 -16.21
N ASP A 13 -2.43 -0.38 -15.60
CA ASP A 13 -1.30 -1.18 -16.08
C ASP A 13 -1.76 -2.37 -16.96
N GLY A 14 -3.06 -2.50 -17.22
CA GLY A 14 -3.63 -3.57 -18.04
C GLY A 14 -4.01 -4.83 -17.27
N HIS A 15 -3.70 -4.95 -15.98
CA HIS A 15 -4.10 -6.11 -15.18
C HIS A 15 -5.56 -6.01 -14.73
N ALA A 16 -6.31 -7.12 -14.78
CA ALA A 16 -7.63 -7.18 -14.18
C ALA A 16 -7.54 -7.22 -12.65
N TRP A 17 -8.39 -6.45 -11.96
CA TRP A 17 -8.59 -6.61 -10.53
C TRP A 17 -9.19 -7.99 -10.24
N GLY A 18 -8.65 -8.67 -9.23
CA GLY A 18 -9.12 -9.96 -8.74
C GLY A 18 -9.79 -9.87 -7.37
N GLY A 19 -10.14 -11.03 -6.82
CA GLY A 19 -10.84 -11.13 -5.53
C GLY A 19 -12.28 -10.62 -5.60
N ASP A 20 -12.74 -9.99 -4.52
CA ASP A 20 -14.09 -9.43 -4.44
C ASP A 20 -14.28 -8.27 -5.42
N ALA A 21 -13.20 -7.55 -5.77
CA ALA A 21 -13.27 -6.43 -6.71
C ALA A 21 -13.66 -6.82 -8.14
N ALA A 22 -13.59 -8.11 -8.47
CA ALA A 22 -13.98 -8.65 -9.77
C ALA A 22 -15.44 -9.13 -9.83
N THR A 23 -16.03 -9.48 -8.68
CA THR A 23 -17.26 -10.30 -8.63
C THR A 23 -18.31 -9.77 -7.67
N ASN A 24 -17.91 -9.01 -6.65
CA ASN A 24 -18.81 -8.59 -5.58
C ASN A 24 -19.51 -7.27 -5.95
N ALA A 25 -20.82 -7.22 -5.76
CA ALA A 25 -21.65 -6.06 -6.07
C ALA A 25 -21.39 -4.84 -5.17
N ALA A 26 -20.67 -5.01 -4.05
CA ALA A 26 -20.21 -3.90 -3.22
C ALA A 26 -19.22 -2.98 -3.96
N PHE A 27 -18.57 -3.48 -5.02
CA PHE A 27 -17.52 -2.78 -5.75
C PHE A 27 -18.07 -2.06 -6.98
N SER A 28 -17.64 -0.82 -7.17
CA SER A 28 -17.92 -0.03 -8.36
C SER A 28 -16.81 0.98 -8.64
N ILE A 29 -16.79 1.52 -9.86
CA ILE A 29 -16.13 2.79 -10.14
C ILE A 29 -17.20 3.87 -10.17
N ALA A 30 -16.99 4.94 -9.40
CA ALA A 30 -17.83 6.13 -9.42
C ALA A 30 -16.98 7.39 -9.30
N GLY A 31 -17.19 8.37 -10.17
CA GLY A 31 -16.52 9.66 -10.08
C GLY A 31 -14.99 9.57 -10.14
N ASN A 32 -14.45 8.68 -10.98
CA ASN A 32 -13.02 8.35 -11.09
C ASN A 32 -12.38 7.67 -9.86
N ALA A 33 -13.16 7.20 -8.89
CA ALA A 33 -12.67 6.49 -7.73
C ALA A 33 -13.18 5.03 -7.70
N GLY A 34 -12.38 4.14 -7.13
CA GLY A 34 -12.82 2.81 -6.72
C GLY A 34 -13.65 2.93 -5.45
N VAL A 35 -14.92 2.56 -5.51
CA VAL A 35 -15.85 2.63 -4.38
C VAL A 35 -16.17 1.23 -3.89
N VAL A 36 -16.24 1.09 -2.57
CA VAL A 36 -16.81 -0.09 -1.88
C VAL A 36 -17.87 0.42 -0.93
N SER A 37 -19.11 -0.06 -1.05
CA SER A 37 -20.21 0.46 -0.25
C SER A 37 -21.38 -0.53 -0.11
N ASN A 38 -22.33 -0.16 0.76
CA ASN A 38 -23.66 -0.76 0.87
C ASN A 38 -23.71 -2.25 1.25
N THR A 39 -22.63 -2.80 1.80
CA THR A 39 -22.59 -4.16 2.37
C THR A 39 -21.76 -4.19 3.65
N ALA A 40 -22.13 -5.05 4.59
CA ALA A 40 -21.30 -5.36 5.75
C ALA A 40 -20.42 -6.58 5.43
N GLY A 41 -19.10 -6.48 5.60
CA GLY A 41 -18.21 -7.58 5.27
C GLY A 41 -16.74 -7.20 5.23
N SER A 42 -15.89 -8.21 5.09
CA SER A 42 -14.48 -8.01 4.75
C SER A 42 -14.26 -8.31 3.28
N PHE A 43 -13.63 -7.38 2.56
CA PHE A 43 -13.38 -7.52 1.14
C PHE A 43 -11.92 -7.40 0.81
N SER A 44 -11.48 -8.13 -0.22
CA SER A 44 -10.13 -8.06 -0.77
C SER A 44 -10.17 -7.79 -2.26
N ALA A 45 -9.36 -6.82 -2.68
CA ALA A 45 -9.11 -6.50 -4.07
C ALA A 45 -7.64 -6.78 -4.35
N THR A 46 -7.32 -7.69 -5.25
CA THR A 46 -5.93 -8.05 -5.57
C THR A 46 -5.56 -7.59 -6.98
N LEU A 47 -4.30 -7.22 -7.19
CA LEU A 47 -3.82 -6.78 -8.50
C LEU A 47 -2.38 -7.22 -8.76
N GLY A 48 -2.11 -7.59 -10.01
CA GLY A 48 -0.78 -7.91 -10.50
C GLY A 48 -0.32 -9.33 -10.17
N PRO A 49 0.95 -9.65 -10.47
CA PRO A 49 1.53 -10.97 -10.21
C PRO A 49 1.86 -11.19 -8.73
N MET A 50 2.16 -12.45 -8.38
CA MET A 50 2.72 -12.77 -7.06
C MET A 50 4.13 -12.20 -6.93
N ALA A 51 4.46 -11.72 -5.74
CA ALA A 51 5.76 -11.15 -5.43
C ALA A 51 6.23 -11.56 -4.02
N SER A 52 7.53 -11.77 -3.86
CA SER A 52 8.16 -11.98 -2.55
C SER A 52 8.37 -10.65 -1.81
N ASP A 53 9.01 -9.72 -2.51
CA ASP A 53 9.26 -8.36 -2.07
C ASP A 53 8.39 -7.40 -2.86
N ALA A 54 7.57 -6.66 -2.13
CA ALA A 54 6.58 -5.79 -2.73
C ALA A 54 6.22 -4.62 -1.84
N GLU A 55 5.68 -3.60 -2.49
CA GLU A 55 5.16 -2.42 -1.87
C GLU A 55 3.78 -2.09 -2.43
N VAL A 56 2.88 -1.68 -1.55
CA VAL A 56 1.60 -1.09 -1.90
C VAL A 56 1.56 0.33 -1.35
N LEU A 57 1.22 1.27 -2.23
CA LEU A 57 0.90 2.65 -1.89
C LEU A 57 -0.51 2.92 -2.38
N PHE A 58 -1.40 3.35 -1.50
CA PHE A 58 -2.76 3.74 -1.90
C PHE A 58 -3.19 5.03 -1.21
N THR A 59 -4.13 5.72 -1.84
CA THR A 59 -4.87 6.84 -1.23
C THR A 59 -6.35 6.50 -1.17
N GLY A 60 -6.95 6.66 0.00
CA GLY A 60 -8.38 6.42 0.19
C GLY A 60 -8.98 7.15 1.37
N SER A 61 -10.30 7.15 1.44
CA SER A 61 -11.10 7.74 2.50
C SER A 61 -12.26 6.82 2.88
N VAL A 62 -12.80 7.04 4.08
CA VAL A 62 -13.91 6.26 4.64
C VAL A 62 -14.93 7.22 5.24
N SER A 63 -16.22 7.03 4.97
CA SER A 63 -17.27 7.89 5.53
C SER A 63 -17.47 7.74 7.05
N SER A 64 -17.00 6.64 7.65
CA SER A 64 -16.95 6.43 9.11
C SER A 64 -15.96 5.32 9.48
N PHE A 65 -15.17 5.52 10.53
CA PHE A 65 -14.29 4.47 11.10
C PHE A 65 -14.99 3.58 12.15
N ALA A 66 -16.30 3.72 12.35
CA ALA A 66 -17.05 2.92 13.33
C ALA A 66 -17.20 1.46 12.87
N ASN A 67 -16.27 0.60 13.29
CA ASN A 67 -16.13 -0.80 12.86
C ASN A 67 -15.78 -0.97 11.37
N THR A 68 -15.14 0.03 10.78
CA THR A 68 -14.64 0.00 9.41
C THR A 68 -13.13 0.26 9.40
N ASN A 69 -12.43 -0.38 8.48
CA ASN A 69 -11.01 -0.09 8.25
C ASN A 69 -10.66 -0.22 6.76
N ILE A 70 -9.60 0.49 6.38
CA ILE A 70 -9.00 0.43 5.05
C ILE A 70 -7.53 0.11 5.15
N GLY A 71 -7.02 -0.73 4.26
CA GLY A 71 -5.63 -1.15 4.32
C GLY A 71 -5.09 -1.73 3.03
N ALA A 72 -3.76 -1.84 3.02
CA ALA A 72 -2.97 -2.47 1.99
C ALA A 72 -2.78 -3.97 2.32
N LEU A 73 -2.77 -4.81 1.30
CA LEU A 73 -2.44 -6.23 1.36
C LEU A 73 -1.09 -6.49 0.71
N LEU A 74 -0.29 -7.33 1.38
CA LEU A 74 0.91 -7.93 0.82
C LEU A 74 0.91 -9.43 1.14
N ARG A 75 1.56 -10.19 0.26
CA ARG A 75 1.69 -11.66 0.37
C ARG A 75 0.33 -12.36 0.54
N TYR A 76 -0.69 -11.85 -0.14
CA TYR A 76 -2.01 -12.47 -0.14
C TYR A 76 -1.97 -13.78 -0.92
N GLN A 77 -2.31 -14.89 -0.27
CA GLN A 77 -2.46 -16.19 -0.93
C GLN A 77 -3.94 -16.49 -1.12
N ASP A 78 -4.72 -16.35 -0.04
CA ASP A 78 -6.16 -16.53 -0.04
C ASP A 78 -6.83 -15.75 1.11
N GLY A 79 -8.11 -16.03 1.40
CA GLY A 79 -8.83 -15.35 2.48
C GLY A 79 -8.30 -15.63 3.89
N LYS A 80 -7.44 -16.63 4.07
CA LYS A 80 -6.92 -17.15 5.35
C LYS A 80 -5.44 -16.81 5.57
N ASP A 81 -4.68 -16.53 4.51
CA ASP A 81 -3.23 -16.33 4.57
C ASP A 81 -2.81 -15.02 3.86
N TRP A 82 -2.43 -14.01 4.66
CA TRP A 82 -1.99 -12.69 4.19
C TRP A 82 -1.32 -11.82 5.27
N TYR A 83 -0.60 -10.78 4.84
CA TYR A 83 -0.28 -9.61 5.67
C TYR A 83 -1.10 -8.40 5.24
N ARG A 84 -1.47 -7.56 6.21
CA ARG A 84 -2.09 -6.26 5.94
C ARG A 84 -1.57 -5.16 6.85
N ALA A 85 -1.53 -3.95 6.32
CA ALA A 85 -1.42 -2.73 7.10
C ALA A 85 -2.70 -1.90 6.91
N TYR A 86 -3.37 -1.50 7.98
CA TYR A 86 -4.65 -0.83 7.90
C TYR A 86 -4.80 0.33 8.88
N LEU A 87 -5.62 1.30 8.49
CA LEU A 87 -6.04 2.41 9.33
C LEU A 87 -7.35 2.08 10.03
N THR A 88 -7.37 2.39 11.30
CA THR A 88 -8.57 2.59 12.11
C THR A 88 -8.74 4.09 12.37
N GLY A 89 -9.73 4.48 13.18
CA GLY A 89 -9.87 5.88 13.61
C GLY A 89 -8.74 6.38 14.53
N SER A 90 -7.95 5.49 15.14
CA SER A 90 -6.96 5.86 16.16
C SER A 90 -5.57 5.22 16.00
N ALA A 91 -5.40 4.28 15.07
CA ALA A 91 -4.15 3.58 14.88
C ALA A 91 -3.92 3.10 13.44
N LEU A 92 -2.64 3.05 13.07
CA LEU A 92 -2.10 2.24 11.98
C LEU A 92 -1.68 0.89 12.55
N VAL A 93 -2.20 -0.20 12.00
CA VAL A 93 -1.97 -1.56 12.52
C VAL A 93 -1.43 -2.46 11.42
N VAL A 94 -0.36 -3.20 11.72
CA VAL A 94 0.15 -4.29 10.88
C VAL A 94 -0.29 -5.62 11.50
N GLN A 95 -0.98 -6.44 10.71
CA GLN A 95 -1.58 -7.69 11.14
C GLN A 95 -1.34 -8.77 10.10
N LYS A 96 -1.15 -10.00 10.58
CA LYS A 96 -1.18 -11.20 9.73
C LYS A 96 -2.45 -12.00 9.97
N ARG A 97 -2.81 -12.77 8.96
CA ARG A 97 -3.71 -13.91 9.09
C ARG A 97 -2.98 -15.15 8.58
N ILE A 98 -2.95 -16.21 9.37
CA ILE A 98 -2.34 -17.49 9.01
C ILE A 98 -3.30 -18.62 9.36
N ALA A 99 -3.61 -19.49 8.41
CA ALA A 99 -4.60 -20.55 8.57
C ALA A 99 -5.94 -20.05 9.17
N GLY A 100 -6.31 -18.80 8.87
CA GLY A 100 -7.53 -18.17 9.36
C GLY A 100 -7.41 -17.44 10.71
N ALA A 101 -6.32 -17.62 11.45
CA ALA A 101 -6.08 -16.98 12.75
C ALA A 101 -5.45 -15.60 12.59
N TYR A 102 -5.97 -14.61 13.31
CA TYR A 102 -5.46 -13.22 13.27
C TYR A 102 -4.37 -13.00 14.32
N THR A 103 -3.30 -12.31 13.94
CA THR A 103 -2.25 -11.87 14.88
C THR A 103 -1.80 -10.46 14.54
N THR A 104 -1.94 -9.54 15.50
CA THR A 104 -1.37 -8.19 15.38
C THR A 104 0.13 -8.28 15.59
N LEU A 105 0.90 -7.80 14.62
CA LEU A 105 2.37 -7.80 14.67
C LEU A 105 2.91 -6.51 15.27
N GLY A 106 2.24 -5.38 15.00
CA GLY A 106 2.63 -4.07 15.52
C GLY A 106 1.60 -3.00 15.21
N SER A 107 1.69 -1.89 15.93
CA SER A 107 0.79 -0.75 15.76
C SER A 107 1.46 0.56 16.15
N ALA A 108 1.01 1.65 15.53
CA ALA A 108 1.37 3.02 15.89
C ALA A 108 0.11 3.88 16.02
N GLN A 109 0.15 4.87 16.92
CA GLN A 109 -0.93 5.85 17.06
C GLN A 109 -1.08 6.64 15.76
N PHE A 110 -2.32 6.78 15.28
CA PHE A 110 -2.65 7.55 14.08
C PHE A 110 -4.12 7.98 14.13
N SER A 111 -4.37 9.28 14.27
CA SER A 111 -5.73 9.81 14.35
C SER A 111 -6.31 10.03 12.95
N ALA A 112 -7.13 9.08 12.50
CA ALA A 112 -7.83 9.18 11.22
C ALA A 112 -9.25 9.72 11.42
N ALA A 113 -9.61 10.77 10.69
CA ALA A 113 -10.94 11.35 10.67
C ALA A 113 -11.77 10.79 9.50
N ALA A 114 -13.07 10.64 9.72
CA ALA A 114 -14.01 10.30 8.67
C ALA A 114 -13.96 11.31 7.52
N SER A 115 -14.28 10.86 6.31
CA SER A 115 -14.33 11.65 5.08
C SER A 115 -13.04 12.40 4.74
N THR A 116 -11.91 12.00 5.34
CA THR A 116 -10.58 12.55 5.08
C THR A 116 -9.77 11.54 4.29
N ALA A 117 -9.06 12.02 3.26
CA ALA A 117 -8.19 11.18 2.45
C ALA A 117 -6.84 10.95 3.14
N TYR A 118 -6.46 9.69 3.25
CA TYR A 118 -5.19 9.25 3.79
C TYR A 118 -4.43 8.42 2.76
N THR A 119 -3.12 8.61 2.75
CA THR A 119 -2.20 7.78 1.98
C THR A 119 -1.52 6.81 2.93
N LEU A 120 -1.50 5.53 2.57
CA LEU A 120 -0.82 4.47 3.32
C LEU A 120 0.16 3.77 2.41
N ARG A 121 1.38 3.60 2.92
CA ARG A 121 2.45 2.84 2.28
C ARG A 121 2.77 1.62 3.14
N PHE A 122 2.68 0.45 2.54
CA PHE A 122 3.03 -0.83 3.18
C PHE A 122 4.04 -1.55 2.30
N ARG A 123 5.15 -2.00 2.90
CA ARG A 123 6.23 -2.68 2.18
C ARG A 123 6.65 -3.95 2.92
N ALA A 124 6.89 -5.00 2.14
CA ALA A 124 7.47 -6.26 2.59
C ALA A 124 8.78 -6.51 1.83
N VAL A 125 9.86 -6.76 2.58
CA VAL A 125 11.19 -7.07 2.07
C VAL A 125 11.80 -8.18 2.92
N GLY A 126 12.06 -9.35 2.34
CA GLY A 126 12.52 -10.50 3.10
C GLY A 126 11.53 -10.85 4.20
N THR A 127 11.92 -10.74 5.47
CA THR A 127 11.00 -10.92 6.62
C THR A 127 10.56 -9.61 7.25
N THR A 128 10.98 -8.47 6.71
CA THR A 128 10.71 -7.15 7.28
C THR A 128 9.47 -6.54 6.64
N LEU A 129 8.52 -6.16 7.48
CA LEU A 129 7.29 -5.48 7.12
C LEU A 129 7.32 -4.07 7.70
N VAL A 130 7.13 -3.06 6.87
CA VAL A 130 7.11 -1.65 7.28
C VAL A 130 5.88 -0.94 6.77
N ALA A 131 5.30 -0.09 7.62
CA ALA A 131 4.13 0.69 7.27
C ALA A 131 4.24 2.14 7.76
N ARG A 132 3.72 3.07 6.96
CA ARG A 132 3.51 4.47 7.35
C ARG A 132 2.25 5.01 6.68
N ALA A 133 1.62 5.97 7.34
CA ALA A 133 0.42 6.64 6.85
C ALA A 133 0.49 8.14 7.12
N TRP A 134 -0.18 8.93 6.29
CA TRP A 134 -0.26 10.38 6.41
C TRP A 134 -1.52 10.91 5.73
N ALA A 135 -1.97 12.10 6.12
CA ALA A 135 -3.04 12.80 5.42
C ALA A 135 -2.57 13.09 3.99
N SER A 136 -3.40 12.82 2.97
CA SER A 136 -2.98 12.97 1.57
C SER A 136 -2.68 14.41 1.15
N SER A 137 -3.09 15.40 1.95
CA SER A 137 -2.73 16.81 1.82
C SER A 137 -1.38 17.17 2.44
N SER A 138 -0.72 16.24 3.12
CA SER A 138 0.56 16.41 3.81
C SER A 138 1.69 15.67 3.09
N ALA A 139 2.93 16.05 3.36
CA ALA A 139 4.11 15.35 2.84
C ALA A 139 4.24 13.95 3.45
N GLU A 140 4.81 13.02 2.68
CA GLU A 140 5.13 11.66 3.16
C GLU A 140 6.17 11.73 4.30
N PRO A 141 5.89 11.12 5.47
CA PRO A 141 6.84 11.08 6.58
C PRO A 141 8.11 10.32 6.20
N SER A 142 9.28 10.81 6.61
CA SER A 142 10.56 10.12 6.36
C SER A 142 10.68 8.81 7.16
N ALA A 143 10.19 8.79 8.40
CA ALA A 143 10.22 7.64 9.28
C ALA A 143 9.08 6.64 9.00
N TRP A 144 9.38 5.35 9.17
CA TRP A 144 8.36 4.30 9.24
C TRP A 144 7.68 4.34 10.61
N MET A 145 6.34 4.27 10.62
CA MET A 145 5.58 4.30 11.87
C MET A 145 5.55 2.93 12.53
N VAL A 146 5.49 1.87 11.72
CA VAL A 146 5.51 0.48 12.19
C VAL A 146 6.59 -0.26 11.41
N THR A 147 7.47 -0.95 12.13
CA THR A 147 8.49 -1.85 11.59
C THR A 147 8.43 -3.14 12.38
N VAL A 148 8.19 -4.26 11.71
CA VAL A 148 8.07 -5.58 12.34
C VAL A 148 8.78 -6.64 11.49
N THR A 149 9.13 -7.75 12.11
CA THR A 149 9.75 -8.90 11.44
C THR A 149 8.86 -10.12 11.59
N ASP A 150 8.49 -10.74 10.47
CA ASP A 150 7.70 -11.97 10.43
C ASP A 150 8.04 -12.78 9.16
N ALA A 151 8.17 -14.10 9.30
CA ALA A 151 8.58 -15.00 8.23
C ALA A 151 7.48 -15.99 7.80
N SER A 152 6.24 -15.82 8.29
CA SER A 152 5.16 -16.79 8.08
C SER A 152 4.75 -16.92 6.60
N LEU A 153 4.82 -15.85 5.82
CA LEU A 153 4.55 -15.84 4.38
C LEU A 153 5.74 -15.23 3.64
N SER A 154 6.18 -15.87 2.57
CA SER A 154 7.34 -15.45 1.76
C SER A 154 6.95 -14.74 0.46
N SER A 155 5.77 -15.03 -0.08
CA SER A 155 5.26 -14.43 -1.33
C SER A 155 3.75 -14.45 -1.42
N GLY A 156 3.19 -13.60 -2.28
CA GLY A 156 1.77 -13.60 -2.62
C GLY A 156 1.38 -12.37 -3.43
N LEU A 157 0.08 -12.21 -3.67
CA LEU A 157 -0.48 -11.07 -4.39
C LEU A 157 -0.44 -9.80 -3.53
N CYS A 158 -0.46 -8.67 -4.23
CA CYS A 158 -0.65 -7.34 -3.63
C CYS A 158 -2.10 -6.90 -3.78
N GLY A 159 -2.55 -5.98 -2.94
CA GLY A 159 -3.92 -5.52 -3.03
C GLY A 159 -4.36 -4.54 -1.95
N LEU A 160 -5.68 -4.44 -1.82
CA LEU A 160 -6.38 -3.68 -0.79
C LEU A 160 -7.29 -4.60 0.00
N ARG A 161 -7.39 -4.36 1.30
CA ARG A 161 -8.38 -5.01 2.16
C ARG A 161 -9.12 -3.97 2.97
N MET A 162 -10.43 -4.13 3.04
CA MET A 162 -11.28 -3.30 3.87
C MET A 162 -12.25 -4.16 4.65
N LEU A 163 -12.57 -3.69 5.85
CA LEU A 163 -13.74 -4.13 6.58
C LEU A 163 -14.76 -3.01 6.42
N ASP A 164 -15.92 -3.32 5.84
CA ASP A 164 -17.00 -2.38 5.65
C ASP A 164 -18.18 -2.70 6.58
N LYS A 165 -18.87 -1.65 7.00
CA LYS A 165 -20.12 -1.73 7.77
C LYS A 165 -21.24 -1.23 6.87
N ARG A 166 -22.41 -1.86 6.95
CA ARG A 166 -23.59 -1.41 6.19
C ARG A 166 -23.83 0.10 6.41
N GLY A 167 -23.93 0.84 5.30
CA GLY A 167 -24.15 2.29 5.30
C GLY A 167 -22.85 3.12 5.32
N VAL A 168 -21.68 2.48 5.35
CA VAL A 168 -20.39 3.12 5.15
C VAL A 168 -19.98 3.01 3.67
N SER A 169 -19.22 4.00 3.23
CA SER A 169 -18.64 4.04 1.89
C SER A 169 -17.14 4.27 2.02
N VAL A 170 -16.39 3.42 1.33
CA VAL A 170 -14.94 3.54 1.15
C VAL A 170 -14.67 4.01 -0.26
N SER A 171 -13.74 4.94 -0.41
CA SER A 171 -13.30 5.46 -1.70
C SER A 171 -11.78 5.36 -1.83
N TYR A 172 -11.31 4.88 -2.97
CA TYR A 172 -9.90 4.82 -3.34
C TYR A 172 -9.66 5.66 -4.59
N THR A 173 -8.75 6.62 -4.50
CA THR A 173 -8.42 7.52 -5.61
C THR A 173 -7.08 7.17 -6.26
N SER A 174 -6.22 6.43 -5.55
CA SER A 174 -4.95 5.95 -6.08
C SER A 174 -4.60 4.58 -5.50
N PHE A 175 -3.97 3.75 -6.32
CA PHE A 175 -3.37 2.48 -5.93
C PHE A 175 -2.16 2.22 -6.83
N ILE A 176 -1.04 1.89 -6.21
CA ILE A 176 0.19 1.46 -6.86
C ILE A 176 0.69 0.22 -6.11
N ALA A 177 0.86 -0.88 -6.85
CA ALA A 177 1.60 -2.03 -6.37
C ALA A 177 2.91 -2.11 -7.14
N THR A 178 4.01 -2.32 -6.42
CA THR A 178 5.34 -2.48 -7.00
C THR A 178 5.93 -3.79 -6.50
N ALA A 179 6.06 -4.76 -7.40
CA ALA A 179 6.85 -5.97 -7.19
C ALA A 179 8.27 -5.70 -7.66
N ASN A 180 9.29 -5.94 -6.84
CA ASN A 180 10.66 -5.66 -7.23
C ASN A 180 11.65 -6.66 -6.63
N PRO A 181 12.47 -7.36 -7.42
CA PRO A 181 13.60 -8.14 -6.90
C PRO A 181 14.75 -7.27 -6.33
N ALA A 182 14.71 -5.94 -6.50
CA ALA A 182 15.72 -4.99 -6.02
C ALA A 182 15.30 -4.19 -4.77
N LEU A 183 14.26 -4.59 -4.03
CA LEU A 183 14.07 -4.10 -2.66
C LEU A 183 15.08 -4.79 -1.72
N THR A 184 16.38 -4.71 -2.00
CA THR A 184 17.40 -5.30 -1.13
C THR A 184 17.69 -4.38 0.06
N GLY A 185 17.38 -4.86 1.27
CA GLY A 185 18.28 -4.73 2.43
C GLY A 185 18.46 -3.38 3.13
N ALA A 186 17.67 -2.34 2.89
CA ALA A 186 17.77 -1.11 3.68
C ALA A 186 16.41 -0.54 4.10
N VAL A 187 15.90 -1.03 5.22
CA VAL A 187 15.12 -0.19 6.14
C VAL A 187 16.16 0.46 7.04
N VAL A 188 16.62 1.66 6.72
CA VAL A 188 17.47 2.41 7.64
C VAL A 188 16.60 2.80 8.83
N ALA A 189 16.70 2.06 9.93
CA ALA A 189 16.31 2.57 11.23
C ALA A 189 17.09 3.87 11.45
N ALA A 190 16.40 4.95 11.82
CA ALA A 190 17.06 6.22 12.11
C ALA A 190 18.24 5.97 13.06
N PRO A 191 19.47 6.42 12.74
CA PRO A 191 20.57 6.26 13.67
C PRO A 191 20.25 7.01 14.96
N PRO A 192 20.48 6.43 16.16
CA PRO A 192 20.53 7.24 17.37
C PRO A 192 21.69 8.22 17.19
N PHE A 193 21.40 9.52 17.15
CA PHE A 193 22.40 10.56 16.96
C PHE A 193 23.55 10.39 17.98
N PRO A 194 24.82 10.38 17.56
CA PRO A 194 25.89 10.88 18.40
C PRO A 194 26.08 12.37 18.06
N VAL A 195 25.69 13.24 18.98
CA VAL A 195 26.06 14.66 18.95
C VAL A 195 27.56 14.76 19.19
N TRP A 196 28.33 15.03 18.12
CA TRP A 196 29.69 15.51 18.21
C TRP A 196 29.80 16.85 17.45
N PRO A 197 30.53 17.85 17.98
CA PRO A 197 30.63 19.15 17.35
C PRO A 197 31.52 19.08 16.11
N LEU A 198 31.01 19.51 14.95
CA LEU A 198 31.82 19.65 13.74
C LEU A 198 32.56 21.01 13.76
N PRO A 199 33.85 21.08 13.40
CA PRO A 199 34.45 22.32 12.94
C PRO A 199 33.95 22.65 11.53
N VAL A 200 33.75 23.94 11.28
CA VAL A 200 33.19 24.50 10.04
C VAL A 200 34.06 24.14 8.83
N GLY A 201 33.49 23.41 7.87
CA GLY A 201 34.07 23.25 6.54
C GLY A 201 33.63 21.99 5.77
N ALA A 202 32.84 22.20 4.71
CA ALA A 202 32.48 21.28 3.63
C ALA A 202 31.35 20.25 3.87
N VAL A 203 30.26 20.39 3.11
CA VAL A 203 29.34 19.28 2.78
C VAL A 203 29.07 19.30 1.28
N LEU A 204 29.39 18.17 0.64
CA LEU A 204 29.15 17.84 -0.76
C LEU A 204 27.64 17.72 -1.06
N VAL A 205 27.21 18.31 -2.17
CA VAL A 205 25.88 18.12 -2.77
C VAL A 205 25.93 16.91 -3.71
N TYR A 206 25.08 15.91 -3.51
CA TYR A 206 24.88 14.82 -4.48
C TYR A 206 23.63 15.11 -5.33
N LEU A 207 23.82 15.72 -6.50
CA LEU A 207 22.81 15.76 -7.57
C LEU A 207 23.12 14.63 -8.57
N MET A 208 22.32 13.56 -8.59
CA MET A 208 22.46 12.50 -9.59
C MET A 208 21.53 12.79 -10.77
N TYR A 209 22.12 13.27 -11.87
CA TYR A 209 21.49 13.44 -13.18
C TYR A 209 21.16 12.08 -13.83
N MET A 210 19.93 11.95 -14.31
CA MET A 210 19.44 10.83 -15.10
C MET A 210 19.99 10.93 -16.54
N LYS A 211 20.81 9.96 -16.96
CA LYS A 211 21.45 9.91 -18.29
C LYS A 211 20.66 8.97 -19.20
N VAL A 212 19.87 9.52 -20.14
CA VAL A 212 19.19 8.75 -21.19
C VAL A 212 20.12 8.60 -22.39
N ARG A 213 20.47 7.36 -22.77
CA ARG A 213 21.15 7.07 -24.05
C ARG A 213 20.13 6.51 -25.05
N PHE A 214 19.86 7.24 -26.12
CA PHE A 214 19.22 6.69 -27.31
C PHE A 214 20.30 6.05 -28.20
N ARG A 215 20.11 4.79 -28.57
CA ARG A 215 20.93 4.09 -29.57
C ARG A 215 20.22 4.23 -30.91
N THR A 216 20.67 5.15 -31.76
CA THR A 216 20.27 5.19 -33.17
C THR A 216 21.07 4.14 -33.93
N SER A 217 20.42 3.06 -34.37
CA SER A 217 21.00 2.13 -35.34
C SER A 217 20.94 2.76 -36.73
N ARG A 218 22.10 3.13 -37.29
CA ARG A 218 22.26 3.35 -38.74
C ARG A 218 22.18 2.00 -39.44
N LEU A 219 21.29 1.88 -40.42
CA LEU A 219 21.46 0.96 -41.54
C LEU A 219 21.96 1.79 -42.73
N SER A 220 23.05 1.35 -43.33
CA SER A 220 23.73 1.96 -44.47
C SER A 220 23.37 1.21 -45.75
N SER A 221 23.19 2.00 -46.82
CA SER A 221 23.54 1.77 -48.24
C SER A 221 22.88 0.63 -49.03
N ALA A 222 22.11 1.00 -50.06
CA ALA A 222 22.54 0.97 -51.47
C ALA A 222 21.90 2.14 -52.23
#